data_AF-A0A3D4EBB4-F1
#
_entry.id   AF-A0A3D4EBB4-F1
#
_cell.length_a   1.000
_cell.length_b   1.000
_cell.length_c   1.000
_cell.angle_alpha   90.00
_cell.angle_beta   90.00
_cell.angle_gamma   90.00
#
_symmetry.space_group_name_H-M   'P 1'
#
loop_
_entity.id
_entity.type
_entity.pdbx_description
1 polymer ?
#
loop_
_entity_poly.entity_id
_entity_poly.type
_entity_poly.pdbx_seq_one_letter_code
_entity_poly.pdbx_strand_id
1 'polypeptide(L)'
;VKDLTRGAVRERHLAKALRMAVDSKADAIEDRLALYERIFGGQPLKSAPDNEAAVENEIRSKLLKAGGAAFVPEDPKAFLPMETVCQIIKAAGGIPTYPFLADDAKGNFTDFEGDLQKAADTLKKRGIKSVEFITTRNTTAVLEEYSGYLHDEGFIVTFGSEHNTPALEPIRLRTRDKAEGLSEKLRETNYRGACAVAAHQAGLDSIEAGDELICKTLGI
;
A
#
# COMPACT_ATOMS: atom_id res chain seq x y z
N VAL A 1 -4.24 19.57 16.28
CA VAL A 1 -4.41 18.10 16.18
C VAL A 1 -5.88 17.70 16.01
N LYS A 2 -6.82 18.19 16.85
CA LYS A 2 -8.27 17.95 16.67
C LYS A 2 -8.77 18.29 15.26
N ASP A 3 -8.32 19.41 14.71
CA ASP A 3 -8.71 19.87 13.36
C ASP A 3 -8.03 19.11 12.21
N LEU A 4 -7.02 18.28 12.51
CA LEU A 4 -6.25 17.54 11.51
C LEU A 4 -6.66 16.06 11.41
N THR A 5 -7.17 15.47 12.50
CA THR A 5 -7.23 14.00 12.60
C THR A 5 -8.58 13.43 13.01
N ARG A 6 -9.57 14.27 13.38
CA ARG A 6 -10.88 13.83 13.94
C ARG A 6 -10.74 12.74 15.04
N GLY A 7 -9.63 12.73 15.77
CA GLY A 7 -9.33 11.74 16.81
C GLY A 7 -8.43 10.57 16.39
N ALA A 8 -8.19 10.34 15.10
CA ALA A 8 -7.34 9.26 14.60
C ALA A 8 -5.97 9.78 14.10
N VAL A 9 -5.01 9.93 15.02
CA VAL A 9 -3.66 10.41 14.69
C VAL A 9 -2.84 9.30 14.00
N ARG A 10 -2.06 9.68 13.00
CA ARG A 10 -1.14 8.80 12.24
C ARG A 10 0.17 9.57 12.02
N GLU A 11 1.24 8.85 11.71
CA GLU A 11 2.56 9.42 11.41
C GLU A 11 2.50 10.61 10.42
N ARG A 12 1.72 10.49 9.35
CA ARG A 12 1.54 11.56 8.35
C ARG A 12 0.94 12.85 8.93
N HIS A 13 0.04 12.72 9.91
CA HIS A 13 -0.55 13.89 10.58
C HIS A 13 0.48 14.64 11.43
N LEU A 14 1.44 13.92 12.03
CA LEU A 14 2.54 14.54 12.78
C LEU A 14 3.49 15.27 11.85
N ALA A 15 3.82 14.68 10.70
CA ALA A 15 4.67 15.30 9.69
C ALA A 15 4.05 16.59 9.14
N LYS A 16 2.76 16.55 8.79
CA LYS A 16 2.00 17.74 8.37
C LYS A 16 1.97 18.81 9.46
N ALA A 17 1.71 18.43 10.70
CA ALA A 17 1.70 19.38 11.81
C ALA A 17 3.06 20.05 12.03
N LEU A 18 4.15 19.29 11.88
CA LEU A 18 5.50 19.84 11.98
C LEU A 18 5.82 20.81 10.86
N ARG A 19 5.48 20.47 9.61
CA ARG A 19 5.62 21.38 8.45
C ARG A 19 4.88 22.69 8.71
N MET A 20 3.59 22.61 9.06
CA MET A 20 2.77 23.79 9.36
C MET A 20 3.35 24.62 10.51
N ALA A 21 3.93 23.97 11.53
CA ALA A 21 4.58 24.66 12.63
C ALA A 21 5.84 25.42 12.16
N VAL A 22 6.67 24.83 11.30
CA VAL A 22 7.83 25.50 10.69
C VAL A 22 7.36 26.68 9.84
N ASP A 23 6.38 26.48 8.98
CA ASP A 23 5.85 27.53 8.09
C ASP A 23 5.25 28.70 8.88
N SER A 24 4.64 28.43 10.04
CA SER A 24 4.09 29.47 10.93
C SER A 24 5.14 30.25 11.73
N LYS A 25 6.37 29.75 11.81
CA LYS A 25 7.46 30.33 12.61
C LYS A 25 8.43 31.18 11.80
N ALA A 26 8.39 31.06 10.48
CA ALA A 26 9.30 31.75 9.57
C ALA A 26 8.57 32.08 8.27
N ASP A 27 8.55 33.37 7.90
CA ASP A 27 7.96 33.82 6.64
C ASP A 27 8.94 33.68 5.48
N ALA A 28 10.23 33.98 5.73
CA ALA A 28 11.30 33.84 4.75
C ALA A 28 11.68 32.37 4.52
N ILE A 29 12.01 32.03 3.27
CA ILE A 29 12.33 30.66 2.89
C ILE A 29 13.64 30.19 3.53
N GLU A 30 14.61 31.09 3.66
CA GLU A 30 15.91 30.84 4.25
C GLU A 30 15.78 30.45 5.73
N ASP A 31 14.89 31.13 6.46
CA ASP A 31 14.63 30.85 7.87
C ASP A 31 13.93 29.49 8.06
N ARG A 32 13.03 29.11 7.14
CA ARG A 32 12.40 27.78 7.14
C ARG A 32 13.44 26.68 6.90
N LEU A 33 14.32 26.89 5.93
CA LEU A 33 15.39 25.93 5.60
C LEU A 33 16.35 25.73 6.78
N ALA A 34 16.76 26.82 7.43
CA ALA A 34 17.59 26.77 8.64
C ALA A 34 16.88 26.04 9.79
N LEU A 35 15.56 26.21 9.93
CA LEU A 35 14.79 25.51 10.96
C LEU A 35 14.71 24.01 10.67
N TYR A 36 14.46 23.60 9.42
CA TYR A 36 14.48 22.19 9.02
C TYR A 36 15.84 21.56 9.26
N GLU A 37 16.94 22.24 8.91
CA GLU A 37 18.29 21.73 9.13
C GLU A 37 18.55 21.45 10.61
N ARG A 38 18.12 22.36 11.50
CA ARG A 38 18.20 22.15 12.96
C ARG A 38 17.36 20.96 13.42
N ILE A 39 16.12 20.84 12.94
CA ILE A 39 15.21 19.74 13.27
C ILE A 39 15.80 18.40 12.81
N PHE A 40 16.44 18.36 11.65
CA PHE A 40 17.05 17.18 11.06
C PHE A 40 18.47 16.88 11.58
N GLY A 41 18.89 17.50 12.68
CA GLY A 41 20.19 17.25 13.30
C GLY A 41 21.37 17.71 12.44
N GLY A 42 21.21 18.83 11.72
CA GLY A 42 22.23 19.43 10.86
C GLY A 42 22.18 18.96 9.40
N GLN A 43 21.17 18.19 9.00
CA GLN A 43 21.01 17.80 7.60
C GLN A 43 20.05 18.73 6.86
N PRO A 44 20.41 19.27 5.68
CA PRO A 44 19.53 20.18 4.95
C PRO A 44 18.27 19.47 4.43
N LEU A 45 17.19 20.24 4.24
CA LEU A 45 16.00 19.80 3.52
C LEU A 45 16.38 19.59 2.04
N LYS A 46 16.09 18.41 1.49
CA LYS A 46 16.40 18.06 0.08
C LYS A 46 15.22 18.33 -0.85
N SER A 47 13.99 18.17 -0.36
CA SER A 47 12.77 18.46 -1.12
C SER A 47 12.61 19.96 -1.37
N ALA A 48 11.96 20.30 -2.48
CA ALA A 48 11.53 21.67 -2.76
C ALA A 48 10.57 22.15 -1.64
N PRO A 49 10.81 23.33 -1.00
CA PRO A 49 10.02 23.77 0.15
C PRO A 49 8.54 24.07 -0.14
N ASP A 50 8.22 24.40 -1.39
CA ASP A 50 6.85 24.64 -1.88
C ASP A 50 6.10 23.33 -2.19
N ASN A 51 6.80 22.20 -2.25
CA ASN A 51 6.20 20.89 -2.41
C ASN A 51 5.88 20.27 -1.04
N GLU A 52 4.72 20.63 -0.49
CA GLU A 52 4.28 20.20 0.84
C GLU A 52 4.37 18.67 1.03
N ALA A 53 3.95 17.89 0.04
CA ALA A 53 3.95 16.43 0.11
C ALA A 53 5.37 15.86 0.16
N ALA A 54 6.32 16.44 -0.59
CA ALA A 54 7.71 16.03 -0.56
C ALA A 54 8.36 16.37 0.78
N VAL A 55 8.11 17.58 1.31
CA VAL A 55 8.60 18.01 2.63
C VAL A 55 8.05 17.10 3.73
N GLU A 56 6.74 16.83 3.74
CA GLU A 56 6.12 15.93 4.72
C GLU A 56 6.70 14.51 4.64
N ASN A 57 6.98 13.98 3.44
CA ASN A 57 7.62 12.68 3.29
C ASN A 57 9.08 12.69 3.78
N GLU A 58 9.83 13.77 3.59
CA GLU A 58 11.20 13.90 4.10
C GLU A 58 11.22 14.00 5.63
N ILE A 59 10.27 14.74 6.24
CA ILE A 59 10.10 14.75 7.70
C ILE A 59 9.88 13.33 8.23
N ARG A 60 8.98 12.57 7.59
CA ARG A 60 8.69 11.19 7.99
C ARG A 60 9.91 10.30 7.92
N SER A 61 10.65 10.35 6.81
CA SER A 61 11.81 9.48 6.59
C SER A 61 12.97 9.81 7.52
N LYS A 62 13.22 11.10 7.82
CA LYS A 62 14.31 11.52 8.70
C LYS A 62 14.00 11.38 10.20
N LEU A 63 12.75 11.58 10.61
CA LEU A 63 12.39 11.67 12.03
C LEU A 63 11.56 10.49 12.53
N LEU A 64 10.54 10.08 11.77
CA LEU A 64 9.43 9.27 12.30
C LEU A 64 9.50 7.79 11.92
N LYS A 65 10.36 7.41 10.97
CA LYS A 65 10.62 6.03 10.55
C LYS A 65 11.77 5.41 11.35
N ALA A 66 11.86 4.07 11.34
CA ALA A 66 12.89 3.32 12.04
C ALA A 66 14.30 3.90 11.78
N GLY A 67 15.05 4.17 12.87
CA GLY A 67 16.35 4.85 12.83
C GLY A 67 16.28 6.38 12.91
N GLY A 68 15.09 6.99 12.79
CA GLY A 68 14.87 8.41 12.99
C GLY A 68 14.80 8.80 14.47
N ALA A 69 15.16 10.06 14.77
CA ALA A 69 15.29 10.56 16.15
C ALA A 69 13.96 10.58 16.94
N ALA A 70 12.82 10.55 16.26
CA ALA A 70 11.48 10.57 16.85
C ALA A 70 10.70 9.27 16.51
N PHE A 71 11.39 8.20 16.12
CA PHE A 71 10.77 6.91 15.91
C PHE A 71 10.37 6.28 17.24
N VAL A 72 9.12 5.82 17.30
CA VAL A 72 8.61 5.03 18.41
C VAL A 72 8.27 3.66 17.86
N PRO A 73 8.90 2.57 18.33
CA PRO A 73 8.56 1.23 17.88
C PRO A 73 7.13 0.90 18.29
N GLU A 74 6.42 0.20 17.41
CA GLU A 74 5.08 -0.27 17.70
C GLU A 74 5.15 -1.38 18.75
N ASP A 75 4.23 -1.38 19.72
CA ASP A 75 4.09 -2.48 20.67
C ASP A 75 3.40 -3.64 19.92
N PRO A 76 4.02 -4.83 19.79
CA PRO A 76 3.37 -5.98 19.17
C PRO A 76 2.01 -6.32 19.78
N LYS A 77 1.80 -6.00 21.07
CA LYS A 77 0.52 -6.20 21.77
C LYS A 77 -0.59 -5.25 21.30
N ALA A 78 -0.25 -4.19 20.57
CA ALA A 78 -1.22 -3.31 19.95
C ALA A 78 -1.90 -3.94 18.72
N PHE A 79 -1.35 -5.02 18.17
CA PHE A 79 -1.91 -5.72 17.03
C PHE A 79 -2.70 -6.96 17.47
N LEU A 80 -3.84 -7.16 16.81
CA LEU A 80 -4.58 -8.41 16.96
C LEU A 80 -3.79 -9.56 16.32
N PRO A 81 -3.88 -10.78 16.89
CA PRO A 81 -3.39 -11.97 16.20
C PRO A 81 -4.00 -12.11 14.81
N MET A 82 -3.21 -12.56 13.84
CA MET A 82 -3.64 -12.67 12.44
C MET A 82 -4.86 -13.59 12.28
N GLU A 83 -4.94 -14.68 13.04
CA GLU A 83 -6.09 -15.56 13.07
C GLU A 83 -7.37 -14.82 13.50
N THR A 84 -7.26 -13.95 14.50
CA THR A 84 -8.37 -13.11 14.98
C THR A 84 -8.80 -12.11 13.91
N VAL A 85 -7.86 -11.47 13.22
CA VAL A 85 -8.16 -10.56 12.11
C VAL A 85 -8.90 -11.30 10.99
N CYS A 86 -8.43 -12.50 10.61
CA CYS A 86 -9.09 -13.32 9.60
C CYS A 86 -10.51 -13.73 10.01
N GLN A 87 -10.73 -14.07 11.28
CA GLN A 87 -12.06 -14.39 11.81
C GLN A 87 -12.99 -13.19 11.75
N ILE A 88 -12.52 -11.98 12.12
CA ILE A 88 -13.30 -10.74 12.03
C ILE A 88 -13.71 -10.47 10.59
N ILE A 89 -12.77 -10.55 9.64
CA ILE A 89 -13.05 -10.32 8.21
C ILE A 89 -14.10 -11.31 7.71
N LYS A 90 -13.94 -12.62 7.99
CA LYS A 90 -14.90 -13.65 7.58
C LYS A 90 -16.27 -13.45 8.21
N ALA A 91 -16.33 -13.12 9.50
CA ALA A 91 -17.60 -12.86 10.21
C ALA A 91 -18.34 -11.64 9.65
N ALA A 92 -17.62 -10.66 9.11
CA ALA A 92 -18.19 -9.52 8.38
C ALA A 92 -18.57 -9.84 6.92
N GLY A 93 -18.42 -11.09 6.46
CA GLY A 93 -18.69 -11.50 5.08
C GLY A 93 -17.57 -11.13 4.10
N GLY A 94 -16.41 -10.68 4.58
CA GLY A 94 -15.26 -10.33 3.75
C GLY A 94 -14.36 -11.51 3.39
N ILE A 95 -13.44 -11.26 2.46
CA ILE A 95 -12.38 -12.20 2.09
C ILE A 95 -11.09 -11.76 2.80
N PRO A 96 -10.46 -12.59 3.64
CA PRO A 96 -9.13 -12.29 4.14
C PRO A 96 -8.14 -12.26 2.96
N THR A 97 -7.53 -11.09 2.78
CA THR A 97 -6.62 -10.80 1.67
C THR A 97 -5.27 -10.40 2.23
N TYR A 98 -4.21 -11.06 1.77
CA TYR A 98 -2.84 -10.73 2.15
C TYR A 98 -2.26 -9.66 1.21
N PRO A 99 -1.79 -8.52 1.72
CA PRO A 99 -1.14 -7.50 0.89
C PRO A 99 0.28 -7.95 0.54
N PHE A 100 0.53 -8.23 -0.73
CA PHE A 100 1.83 -8.69 -1.23
C PHE A 100 2.70 -7.50 -1.62
N LEU A 101 3.93 -7.48 -1.09
CA LEU A 101 4.89 -6.41 -1.36
C LEU A 101 5.72 -6.68 -2.61
N ALA A 102 6.17 -7.94 -2.75
CA ALA A 102 7.10 -8.46 -3.75
C ALA A 102 8.42 -7.66 -3.80
N ASP A 103 8.86 -7.14 -4.95
CA ASP A 103 10.19 -6.55 -5.08
C ASP A 103 10.22 -5.06 -4.70
N ASP A 104 11.27 -4.63 -3.99
CA ASP A 104 11.53 -3.21 -3.73
C ASP A 104 12.37 -2.56 -4.84
N ALA A 105 12.57 -1.24 -4.76
CA ALA A 105 13.33 -0.48 -5.77
C ALA A 105 14.80 -0.94 -5.96
N LYS A 106 15.32 -1.77 -5.05
CA LYS A 106 16.65 -2.38 -5.12
C LYS A 106 16.59 -3.86 -5.54
N GLY A 107 15.41 -4.38 -5.85
CA GLY A 107 15.19 -5.78 -6.22
C GLY A 107 15.16 -6.75 -5.02
N ASN A 108 15.04 -6.24 -3.79
CA ASN A 108 14.93 -7.10 -2.62
C ASN A 108 13.49 -7.52 -2.37
N PHE A 109 13.33 -8.70 -1.76
CA PHE A 109 12.06 -9.23 -1.28
C PHE A 109 12.07 -9.26 0.24
N THR A 110 10.90 -9.39 0.85
CA THR A 110 10.82 -9.67 2.29
C THR A 110 11.24 -11.11 2.59
N ASP A 111 11.64 -11.39 3.83
CA ASP A 111 11.98 -12.75 4.27
C ASP A 111 10.82 -13.75 4.09
N PHE A 112 9.58 -13.26 4.13
CA PHE A 112 8.39 -14.09 3.93
C PHE A 112 8.11 -14.35 2.45
N GLU A 113 8.28 -13.33 1.61
CA GLU A 113 7.86 -13.35 0.20
C GLU A 113 8.96 -13.78 -0.77
N GLY A 114 10.23 -13.77 -0.35
CA GLY A 114 11.35 -14.18 -1.21
C GLY A 114 11.36 -15.66 -1.57
N ASP A 115 10.64 -16.50 -0.83
CA ASP A 115 10.31 -17.89 -1.20
C ASP A 115 8.81 -17.97 -1.48
N LEU A 116 8.44 -17.72 -2.73
CA LEU A 116 7.04 -17.58 -3.15
C LEU A 116 6.19 -18.83 -2.89
N GLN A 117 6.73 -20.03 -3.15
CA GLN A 117 6.03 -21.30 -2.87
C GLN A 117 5.76 -21.44 -1.38
N LYS A 118 6.76 -21.20 -0.54
CA LYS A 118 6.60 -21.29 0.91
C LYS A 118 5.64 -20.24 1.45
N ALA A 119 5.65 -19.02 0.89
CA ALA A 119 4.68 -17.97 1.21
C ALA A 119 3.26 -18.45 0.87
N ALA A 120 3.03 -18.94 -0.35
CA ALA A 120 1.75 -19.47 -0.81
C ALA A 120 1.23 -20.60 0.09
N ASP A 121 2.06 -21.60 0.39
CA ASP A 121 1.72 -22.71 1.28
C ASP A 121 1.33 -22.22 2.68
N THR A 122 2.06 -21.23 3.19
CA THR A 122 1.80 -20.66 4.51
C THR A 122 0.48 -19.90 4.54
N LEU A 123 0.17 -19.10 3.51
CA LEU A 123 -1.11 -18.40 3.39
C LEU A 123 -2.28 -19.39 3.28
N LYS A 124 -2.14 -20.45 2.47
CA LYS A 124 -3.15 -21.52 2.35
C LYS A 124 -3.41 -22.20 3.70
N LYS A 125 -2.36 -22.56 4.44
CA LYS A 125 -2.47 -23.14 5.80
C LYS A 125 -3.19 -22.22 6.78
N ARG A 126 -3.03 -20.90 6.62
CA ARG A 126 -3.72 -19.86 7.42
C ARG A 126 -5.15 -19.58 6.94
N GLY A 127 -5.60 -20.23 5.87
CA GLY A 127 -6.93 -20.03 5.31
C GLY A 127 -7.10 -18.67 4.62
N ILE A 128 -6.00 -18.11 4.10
CA ILE A 128 -5.95 -16.93 3.25
C ILE A 128 -5.77 -17.40 1.81
N LYS A 129 -6.72 -17.08 0.94
CA LYS A 129 -6.74 -17.47 -0.47
C LYS A 129 -6.91 -16.28 -1.42
N SER A 130 -6.76 -15.06 -0.90
CA SER A 130 -6.76 -13.84 -1.68
C SER A 130 -5.50 -13.05 -1.38
N VAL A 131 -4.92 -12.45 -2.42
CA VAL A 131 -3.75 -11.58 -2.34
C VAL A 131 -4.00 -10.31 -3.14
N GLU A 132 -3.45 -9.20 -2.67
CA GLU A 132 -3.47 -7.93 -3.38
C GLU A 132 -2.06 -7.38 -3.54
N PHE A 133 -1.64 -7.10 -4.78
CA PHE A 133 -0.34 -6.48 -5.04
C PHE A 133 -0.45 -4.97 -5.18
N ILE A 134 0.58 -4.26 -4.69
CA ILE A 134 0.75 -2.83 -4.91
C ILE A 134 1.58 -2.64 -6.19
N THR A 135 0.92 -2.31 -7.30
CA THR A 135 1.55 -2.41 -8.63
C THR A 135 2.74 -1.47 -8.79
N THR A 136 2.64 -0.27 -8.24
CA THR A 136 3.68 0.77 -8.34
C THR A 136 4.94 0.43 -7.56
N ARG A 137 4.88 -0.57 -6.67
CA ARG A 137 6.05 -1.09 -5.98
C ARG A 137 6.82 -2.09 -6.82
N ASN A 138 6.23 -2.73 -7.83
CA ASN A 138 6.82 -3.89 -8.50
C ASN A 138 7.21 -3.62 -9.95
N THR A 139 8.26 -4.28 -10.45
CA THR A 139 8.52 -4.30 -11.91
C THR A 139 7.45 -5.12 -12.63
N THR A 140 7.25 -4.89 -13.93
CA THR A 140 6.30 -5.68 -14.72
C THR A 140 6.64 -7.17 -14.68
N ALA A 141 7.91 -7.52 -14.85
CA ALA A 141 8.37 -8.91 -14.87
C ALA A 141 8.09 -9.64 -13.54
N VAL A 142 8.47 -9.04 -12.41
CA VAL A 142 8.23 -9.64 -11.08
C VAL A 142 6.74 -9.77 -10.82
N LEU A 143 5.95 -8.72 -11.14
CA LEU A 143 4.52 -8.76 -10.91
C LEU A 143 3.85 -9.88 -11.72
N GLU A 144 4.21 -10.06 -13.00
CA GLU A 144 3.67 -11.15 -13.83
C GLU A 144 4.06 -12.55 -13.35
N GLU A 145 5.27 -12.71 -12.83
CA GLU A 145 5.75 -13.97 -12.27
C GLU A 145 4.99 -14.31 -10.98
N TYR A 146 4.99 -13.38 -10.02
CA TYR A 146 4.40 -13.61 -8.70
C TYR A 146 2.88 -13.72 -8.77
N SER A 147 2.22 -12.82 -9.50
CA SER A 147 0.76 -12.84 -9.66
C SER A 147 0.31 -14.08 -10.43
N GLY A 148 1.05 -14.46 -11.48
CA GLY A 148 0.75 -15.63 -12.29
C GLY A 148 0.85 -16.92 -11.48
N TYR A 149 1.96 -17.11 -10.77
CA TYR A 149 2.15 -18.27 -9.91
C TYR A 149 1.06 -18.38 -8.84
N LEU A 150 0.72 -17.29 -8.14
CA LEU A 150 -0.34 -17.33 -7.11
C LEU A 150 -1.72 -17.60 -7.72
N HIS A 151 -2.01 -17.04 -8.89
CA HIS A 151 -3.25 -17.34 -9.60
C HIS A 151 -3.33 -18.84 -9.96
N ASP A 152 -2.24 -19.44 -10.46
CA ASP A 152 -2.17 -20.87 -10.79
C ASP A 152 -2.31 -21.76 -9.53
N GLU A 153 -1.82 -21.29 -8.39
CA GLU A 153 -2.00 -21.91 -7.08
C GLU A 153 -3.43 -21.75 -6.51
N GLY A 154 -4.33 -21.10 -7.25
CA GLY A 154 -5.74 -20.94 -6.90
C GLY A 154 -6.05 -19.76 -5.97
N PHE A 155 -5.18 -18.76 -5.90
CA PHE A 155 -5.48 -17.52 -5.20
C PHE A 155 -6.34 -16.58 -6.05
N ILE A 156 -7.21 -15.83 -5.37
CA ILE A 156 -7.81 -14.61 -5.93
C ILE A 156 -6.72 -13.54 -5.92
N VAL A 157 -6.31 -13.07 -7.10
CA VAL A 157 -5.25 -12.06 -7.23
C VAL A 157 -5.86 -10.73 -7.70
N THR A 158 -5.73 -9.70 -6.87
CA THR A 158 -6.14 -8.32 -7.22
C THR A 158 -4.96 -7.37 -7.18
N PHE A 159 -5.11 -6.22 -7.83
CA PHE A 159 -4.11 -5.17 -7.88
C PHE A 159 -4.65 -3.84 -7.38
N GLY A 160 -3.87 -3.18 -6.53
CA GLY A 160 -4.19 -1.89 -5.93
C GLY A 160 -3.10 -0.84 -6.20
N SER A 161 -3.51 0.43 -6.19
CA SER A 161 -2.58 1.57 -6.27
C SER A 161 -1.97 1.94 -4.92
N GLU A 162 -2.55 1.45 -3.81
CA GLU A 162 -2.24 1.85 -2.43
C GLU A 162 -2.21 3.38 -2.26
N HIS A 163 -3.09 4.10 -2.95
CA HIS A 163 -3.11 5.55 -2.91
C HIS A 163 -3.37 6.07 -1.49
N ASN A 164 -2.29 6.52 -0.84
CA ASN A 164 -2.28 6.85 0.58
C ASN A 164 -1.52 8.15 0.88
N THR A 165 -1.18 8.92 -0.16
CA THR A 165 -0.45 10.19 -0.07
C THR A 165 -1.31 11.36 -0.58
N PRO A 166 -1.02 12.61 -0.17
CA PRO A 166 -1.66 13.79 -0.77
C PRO A 166 -1.21 14.08 -2.22
N ALA A 167 -0.24 13.35 -2.78
CA ALA A 167 0.23 13.58 -4.12
C ALA A 167 -0.86 13.21 -5.15
N LEU A 168 -0.99 14.02 -6.21
CA LEU A 168 -1.96 13.80 -7.28
C LEU A 168 -1.46 12.71 -8.25
N GLU A 169 -1.43 11.48 -7.77
CA GLU A 169 -1.03 10.31 -8.56
C GLU A 169 -2.24 9.71 -9.30
N PRO A 170 -2.07 9.21 -10.54
CA PRO A 170 -3.14 8.53 -11.26
C PRO A 170 -3.64 7.30 -10.50
N ILE A 171 -4.97 7.09 -10.48
CA ILE A 171 -5.58 5.86 -9.94
C ILE A 171 -5.37 4.68 -10.92
N ARG A 172 -5.17 4.97 -12.21
CA ARG A 172 -4.86 3.96 -13.22
C ARG A 172 -3.61 3.19 -12.82
N LEU A 173 -3.75 1.88 -12.70
CA LEU A 173 -2.67 0.99 -12.28
C LEU A 173 -1.56 0.96 -13.32
N ARG A 174 -0.33 1.02 -12.80
CA ARG A 174 0.92 0.87 -13.53
C ARG A 174 1.98 0.24 -12.63
N THR A 175 3.00 -0.29 -13.25
CA THR A 175 4.18 -0.89 -12.62
C THR A 175 5.26 0.17 -12.34
N ARG A 176 6.21 -0.19 -11.47
CA ARG A 176 7.31 0.68 -11.01
C ARG A 176 8.20 1.19 -12.14
N ASP A 177 8.37 0.39 -13.19
CA ASP A 177 9.09 0.72 -14.43
C ASP A 177 8.40 1.80 -15.28
N LYS A 178 7.31 2.40 -14.77
CA LYS A 178 6.56 3.50 -15.38
C LYS A 178 5.95 3.12 -16.73
N ALA A 179 5.57 1.85 -16.90
CA ALA A 179 4.71 1.44 -18.00
C ALA A 179 3.45 2.32 -18.07
N GLU A 180 2.91 2.54 -19.28
CA GLU A 180 1.70 3.33 -19.48
C GLU A 180 0.46 2.71 -18.80
N GLY A 181 0.52 1.41 -18.53
CA GLY A 181 -0.47 0.66 -17.77
C GLY A 181 0.00 -0.78 -17.54
N LEU A 182 -0.90 -1.60 -17.00
CA LEU A 182 -0.66 -3.03 -16.84
C LEU A 182 -0.56 -3.74 -18.21
N SER A 183 0.28 -4.77 -18.29
CA SER A 183 0.32 -5.68 -19.44
C SER A 183 -1.01 -6.40 -19.65
N GLU A 184 -1.22 -7.04 -20.80
CA GLU A 184 -2.42 -7.83 -21.06
C GLU A 184 -2.62 -8.96 -20.03
N LYS A 185 -1.57 -9.73 -19.75
CA LYS A 185 -1.58 -10.78 -18.73
C LYS A 185 -2.00 -10.27 -17.35
N LEU A 186 -1.44 -9.12 -16.94
CA LEU A 186 -1.79 -8.49 -15.66
C LEU A 186 -3.22 -7.96 -15.65
N ARG A 187 -3.69 -7.35 -16.74
CA ARG A 187 -5.09 -6.89 -16.86
C ARG A 187 -6.06 -8.06 -16.74
N GLU A 188 -5.80 -9.17 -17.41
CA GLU A 188 -6.62 -10.36 -17.33
C GLU A 188 -6.62 -10.97 -15.93
N THR A 189 -5.44 -11.12 -15.32
CA THR A 189 -5.31 -11.61 -13.93
C THR A 189 -6.13 -10.75 -12.97
N ASN A 190 -6.00 -9.42 -13.05
CA ASN A 190 -6.74 -8.51 -12.19
C ASN A 190 -8.24 -8.53 -12.46
N TYR A 191 -8.65 -8.67 -13.72
CA TYR A 191 -10.06 -8.78 -14.10
C TYR A 191 -10.69 -10.04 -13.49
N ARG A 192 -10.04 -11.20 -13.63
CA ARG A 192 -10.50 -12.45 -13.00
C ARG A 192 -10.58 -12.34 -11.48
N GLY A 193 -9.61 -11.66 -10.86
CA GLY A 193 -9.65 -11.32 -9.44
C GLY A 193 -10.87 -10.47 -9.07
N ALA A 194 -11.17 -9.42 -9.84
CA ALA A 194 -12.34 -8.58 -9.66
C ALA A 194 -13.66 -9.35 -9.82
N CYS A 195 -13.75 -10.25 -10.81
CA CYS A 195 -14.89 -11.15 -10.98
C CYS A 195 -15.07 -12.08 -9.77
N ALA A 196 -13.99 -12.66 -9.24
CA ALA A 196 -14.07 -13.48 -8.03
C ALA A 196 -14.56 -12.69 -6.81
N VAL A 197 -14.10 -11.45 -6.64
CA VAL A 197 -14.57 -10.56 -5.56
C VAL A 197 -16.04 -10.20 -5.76
N ALA A 198 -16.47 -9.89 -6.98
CA ALA A 198 -17.86 -9.58 -7.30
C ALA A 198 -18.79 -10.79 -7.04
N ALA A 199 -18.37 -11.99 -7.47
CA ALA A 199 -19.08 -13.23 -7.20
C ALA A 199 -19.26 -13.46 -5.69
N HIS A 200 -18.17 -13.35 -4.92
CA HIS A 200 -18.21 -13.48 -3.46
C HIS A 200 -19.18 -12.48 -2.83
N GLN A 201 -19.15 -11.21 -3.27
CA GLN A 201 -20.05 -10.17 -2.76
C GLN A 201 -21.53 -10.47 -3.05
N ALA A 202 -21.83 -11.12 -4.17
CA ALA A 202 -23.17 -11.50 -4.59
C ALA A 202 -23.62 -12.88 -4.06
N GLY A 203 -22.76 -13.62 -3.33
CA GLY A 203 -23.04 -14.98 -2.87
C GLY A 203 -23.02 -16.02 -4.00
N LEU A 204 -22.28 -15.76 -5.07
CA LEU A 204 -22.04 -16.65 -6.21
C LEU A 204 -20.75 -17.44 -6.00
N ASP A 205 -20.62 -18.58 -6.67
CA ASP A 205 -19.56 -19.57 -6.42
C ASP A 205 -18.53 -19.71 -7.55
N SER A 206 -18.60 -18.90 -8.60
CA SER A 206 -17.69 -18.96 -9.74
C SER A 206 -17.25 -17.59 -10.25
N ILE A 207 -16.07 -17.57 -10.89
CA ILE A 207 -15.54 -16.37 -11.56
C ILE A 207 -16.44 -15.98 -12.73
N GLU A 208 -16.98 -16.96 -13.45
CA GLU A 208 -17.87 -16.78 -14.59
C GLU A 208 -19.17 -16.08 -14.17
N ALA A 209 -19.75 -16.46 -13.02
CA ALA A 209 -20.93 -15.77 -12.50
C ALA A 209 -20.61 -14.32 -12.06
N GLY A 210 -19.39 -14.08 -11.58
CA GLY A 210 -18.89 -12.73 -11.31
C GLY A 210 -18.67 -11.89 -12.56
N ASP A 211 -18.15 -12.50 -13.63
CA ASP A 211 -18.00 -11.90 -14.95
C ASP A 211 -19.36 -11.49 -15.54
N GLU A 212 -20.33 -12.43 -15.55
CA GLU A 212 -21.71 -12.15 -15.99
C GLU A 212 -22.33 -10.99 -15.20
N LEU A 213 -22.08 -10.93 -13.89
CA LEU A 213 -22.56 -9.84 -13.03
C LEU A 213 -21.93 -8.49 -13.41
N ILE A 214 -20.61 -8.45 -13.62
CA ILE A 214 -19.89 -7.24 -14.02
C ILE A 214 -20.36 -6.76 -15.40
N CYS A 215 -20.39 -7.65 -16.40
CA CYS A 215 -20.83 -7.34 -17.76
C CYS A 215 -22.27 -6.81 -17.78
N LYS A 216 -23.19 -7.49 -17.08
CA LYS A 216 -24.58 -7.02 -16.92
C LYS A 216 -24.67 -5.63 -16.26
N THR A 217 -23.83 -5.36 -15.26
CA THR A 217 -23.84 -4.08 -14.54
C THR A 217 -23.30 -2.93 -15.39
N LEU A 218 -22.28 -3.20 -16.20
CA LEU A 218 -21.63 -2.22 -17.07
C LEU A 218 -22.32 -2.06 -18.44
N GLY A 219 -23.20 -3.00 -18.81
CA GLY A 219 -23.87 -2.99 -20.11
C GLY A 219 -22.94 -3.31 -21.28
N ILE A 220 -21.92 -4.13 -21.05
CA ILE A 220 -20.94 -4.61 -22.05
C ILE A 220 -21.12 -6.09 -22.33
#